data_AF-A0A5W2LY01-F1
#
_entry.id   AF-A0A5W2LY01-F1
#
_cell.length_a   1.000
_cell.length_b   1.000
_cell.length_c   1.000
_cell.angle_alpha   90.00
_cell.angle_beta   90.00
_cell.angle_gamma   90.00
#
_symmetry.space_group_name_H-M   'P 1'
#
loop_
_entity.id
_entity.type
_entity.pdbx_description
1 polymer ?
#
loop_
_entity_poly.entity_id
_entity_poly.type
_entity_poly.pdbx_seq_one_letter_code
_entity_poly.pdbx_strand_id
1 'polypeptide(L)'
;MDRASLITLIHIAKKDLHLDADTYRDALRVAVGKTSCRDMTLAELSRVLETFKKRGFKVRSKPQNRALKPATVTAKIRAIWRLMYAQGFLSSDSEAALNGWVRKQTAPQNGGEGVANYQWLEKEPALASDMLERLKRWHRREMLRTLGLSEREKISYDQTCQRFKSHIAARR
;
A
#
# COMPACT_ATOMS: atom_id res chain seq x y z
N MET A 1 26.15 8.13 4.37
CA MET A 1 26.36 6.75 3.88
C MET A 1 27.78 6.37 4.23
N ASP A 2 27.98 5.16 4.75
CA ASP A 2 29.30 4.59 5.00
C ASP A 2 29.87 3.93 3.73
N ARG A 3 31.17 3.61 3.76
CA ARG A 3 31.89 3.07 2.61
C ARG A 3 31.29 1.75 2.09
N ALA A 4 30.87 0.85 2.97
CA ALA A 4 30.33 -0.45 2.58
C ALA A 4 28.99 -0.31 1.84
N SER A 5 28.15 0.62 2.29
CA SER A 5 26.89 0.96 1.61
C SER A 5 27.12 1.47 0.19
N LEU A 6 28.11 2.34 -0.05
CA LEU A 6 28.42 2.85 -1.39
C LEU A 6 28.90 1.74 -2.33
N ILE A 7 29.82 0.88 -1.87
CA ILE A 7 30.30 -0.25 -2.68
C ILE A 7 29.14 -1.18 -3.06
N THR A 8 28.24 -1.45 -2.11
CA THR A 8 27.05 -2.26 -2.36
C THR A 8 26.16 -1.64 -3.43
N LEU A 9 25.89 -0.33 -3.34
CA LEU A 9 25.10 0.38 -4.34
C LEU A 9 25.75 0.38 -5.72
N ILE A 10 27.07 0.52 -5.81
CA ILE A 10 27.82 0.46 -7.07
C ILE A 10 27.71 -0.92 -7.71
N HIS A 11 27.77 -2.01 -6.93
CA HIS A 11 27.57 -3.36 -7.45
C HIS A 11 26.11 -3.63 -7.87
N ILE A 12 25.14 -3.07 -7.15
CA ILE A 12 23.73 -3.12 -7.57
C ILE A 12 23.56 -2.36 -8.89
N ALA A 13 24.14 -1.17 -9.01
CA ALA A 13 24.11 -0.37 -10.22
C ALA A 13 24.73 -1.09 -11.42
N LYS A 14 25.85 -1.81 -11.22
CA LYS A 14 26.43 -2.69 -12.25
C LYS A 14 25.37 -3.68 -12.78
N LYS A 15 24.64 -4.34 -11.89
CA LYS A 15 23.60 -5.32 -12.24
C LYS A 15 22.39 -4.66 -12.91
N ASP A 16 21.89 -3.56 -12.36
CA ASP A 16 20.70 -2.85 -12.87
C ASP A 16 20.95 -2.19 -14.23
N LEU A 17 22.19 -1.77 -14.51
CA LEU A 17 22.61 -1.22 -15.81
C LEU A 17 23.12 -2.29 -16.79
N HIS A 18 23.06 -3.57 -16.42
CA HIS A 18 23.52 -4.69 -17.25
C HIS A 18 24.97 -4.55 -17.77
N LEU A 19 25.87 -4.01 -16.94
CA LEU A 19 27.28 -3.86 -17.32
C LEU A 19 28.05 -5.17 -17.10
N ASP A 20 28.71 -5.65 -18.15
CA ASP A 20 29.68 -6.74 -18.04
C ASP A 20 30.94 -6.31 -17.25
N ALA A 21 31.85 -7.25 -17.03
CA ALA A 21 33.02 -7.01 -16.18
C ALA A 21 33.98 -5.95 -16.74
N ASP A 22 34.17 -5.90 -18.05
CA ASP A 22 35.14 -5.01 -18.68
C ASP A 22 34.53 -3.62 -18.86
N THR A 23 33.30 -3.54 -19.33
CA THR A 23 32.54 -2.27 -19.39
C THR A 23 32.42 -1.62 -18.00
N TYR A 24 32.23 -2.44 -16.96
CA TYR A 24 32.22 -1.94 -15.59
C TYR A 24 33.58 -1.34 -15.17
N ARG A 25 34.69 -2.05 -15.40
CA ARG A 25 36.04 -1.56 -15.07
C ARG A 25 36.38 -0.28 -15.82
N ASP A 26 36.00 -0.19 -17.08
CA ASP A 26 36.21 1.01 -17.89
C ASP A 26 35.35 2.18 -17.41
N ALA A 27 34.10 1.93 -17.01
CA ALA A 27 33.27 2.96 -16.41
C ALA A 27 33.86 3.50 -15.09
N LEU A 28 34.46 2.63 -14.25
CA LEU A 28 35.19 3.05 -13.05
C LEU A 28 36.44 3.87 -13.40
N ARG A 29 37.20 3.43 -14.40
CA ARG A 29 38.41 4.12 -14.88
C ARG A 29 38.09 5.51 -15.42
N VAL A 30 37.02 5.65 -16.20
CA VAL A 30 36.56 6.95 -16.71
C VAL A 30 36.09 7.86 -15.58
N ALA A 31 35.43 7.31 -14.56
CA ALA A 31 34.90 8.11 -13.46
C ALA A 31 35.98 8.63 -12.50
N VAL A 32 36.98 7.80 -12.15
CA VAL A 32 37.95 8.07 -11.07
C VAL A 32 39.37 7.54 -11.34
N GLY A 33 39.67 7.01 -12.53
CA GLY A 33 41.01 6.51 -12.89
C GLY A 33 41.37 5.13 -12.32
N LYS A 34 40.47 4.49 -11.56
CA LYS A 34 40.70 3.20 -10.88
C LYS A 34 39.74 2.13 -11.40
N THR A 35 40.14 0.87 -11.35
CA THR A 35 39.34 -0.27 -11.86
C THR A 35 38.65 -1.09 -10.77
N SER A 36 38.86 -0.75 -9.50
CA SER A 36 38.37 -1.50 -8.36
C SER A 36 37.87 -0.57 -7.25
N CYS A 37 36.68 -0.85 -6.73
CA CYS A 37 36.09 -0.11 -5.60
C CYS A 37 36.88 -0.28 -4.30
N ARG A 38 37.72 -1.32 -4.18
CA ARG A 38 38.55 -1.55 -2.99
C ARG A 38 39.63 -0.49 -2.84
N ASP A 39 40.09 0.08 -3.94
CA ASP A 39 41.17 1.07 -3.99
C ASP A 39 40.65 2.51 -3.95
N MET A 40 39.33 2.68 -3.81
CA MET A 40 38.66 3.97 -3.82
C MET A 40 38.40 4.51 -2.40
N THR A 41 38.59 5.82 -2.26
CA THR A 41 38.18 6.64 -1.12
C THR A 41 36.66 6.83 -1.11
N LEU A 42 36.12 7.32 0.01
CA LEU A 42 34.68 7.60 0.13
C LEU A 42 34.18 8.62 -0.92
N ALA A 43 35.00 9.63 -1.22
CA ALA A 43 34.69 10.65 -2.21
C ALA A 43 34.66 10.08 -3.64
N GLU A 44 35.63 9.22 -3.98
CA GLU A 44 35.69 8.54 -5.28
C GLU A 44 34.50 7.60 -5.47
N LEU A 45 34.14 6.81 -4.44
CA LEU A 45 32.96 5.94 -4.48
C LEU A 45 31.66 6.74 -4.69
N SER A 46 31.53 7.89 -4.02
CA SER A 46 30.38 8.78 -4.22
C SER A 46 30.32 9.30 -5.66
N ARG A 47 31.47 9.69 -6.25
CA ARG A 47 31.56 10.15 -7.64
C ARG A 47 31.20 9.07 -8.66
N VAL A 48 31.63 7.82 -8.43
CA VAL A 48 31.24 6.67 -9.25
C VAL A 48 29.72 6.47 -9.19
N LEU A 49 29.15 6.48 -7.98
CA LEU A 49 27.71 6.30 -7.80
C LEU A 49 26.90 7.40 -8.52
N GLU A 50 27.33 8.66 -8.44
CA GLU A 50 26.71 9.77 -9.19
C GLU A 50 26.83 9.59 -10.71
N THR A 51 27.95 9.06 -11.20
CA THR A 51 28.13 8.74 -12.62
C THR A 51 27.13 7.68 -13.08
N PHE A 52 26.90 6.65 -12.27
CA PHE A 52 25.89 5.62 -12.58
C PHE A 52 24.47 6.17 -12.50
N LYS A 53 24.17 7.07 -11.55
CA LYS A 53 22.86 7.74 -11.51
C LYS A 53 22.58 8.54 -12.79
N LYS A 54 23.58 9.28 -13.29
CA LYS A 54 23.50 9.99 -14.58
C LYS A 54 23.27 9.06 -15.76
N ARG A 55 23.75 7.81 -15.68
CA ARG A 55 23.53 6.75 -16.67
C ARG A 55 22.21 5.98 -16.48
N GLY A 56 21.33 6.44 -15.60
CA GLY A 56 19.99 5.87 -15.41
C GLY A 56 19.83 4.99 -14.16
N PHE A 57 20.88 4.80 -13.35
CA PHE A 57 20.73 4.07 -12.09
C PHE A 57 19.86 4.86 -11.10
N LYS A 58 18.80 4.23 -10.59
CA LYS A 58 17.95 4.81 -9.56
C LYS A 58 18.14 4.04 -8.26
N VAL A 59 18.62 4.73 -7.23
CA VAL A 59 18.73 4.15 -5.89
C VAL A 59 17.32 3.89 -5.37
N ARG A 60 16.90 2.64 -5.40
CA ARG A 60 15.66 2.21 -4.76
C ARG A 60 15.88 2.24 -3.25
N SER A 61 15.11 3.06 -2.55
CA SER A 61 15.01 2.91 -1.10
C SER A 61 14.37 1.54 -0.82
N LYS A 62 14.89 0.81 0.17
CA LYS A 62 14.14 -0.34 0.71
C LYS A 62 12.76 0.19 1.09
N PRO A 63 11.66 -0.54 0.81
CA PRO A 63 10.37 -0.19 1.37
C PRO A 63 10.57 -0.09 2.88
N GLN A 64 10.50 1.13 3.39
CA GLN A 64 10.62 1.38 4.81
C GLN A 64 9.41 0.69 5.42
N ASN A 65 9.66 -0.39 6.15
CA ASN A 65 8.66 -0.98 7.02
C ASN A 65 8.44 0.05 8.13
N ARG A 66 7.69 1.12 7.81
CA ARG A 66 7.17 2.06 8.79
C ARG A 66 6.43 1.16 9.76
N ALA A 67 6.92 1.05 11.00
CA ALA A 67 6.16 0.42 12.07
C ALA A 67 4.75 0.98 11.95
N LEU A 68 3.82 0.13 11.50
CA LEU A 68 2.47 0.57 11.18
C LEU A 68 1.91 1.06 12.50
N LYS A 69 1.73 2.38 12.65
CA LYS A 69 0.83 2.91 13.67
C LYS A 69 -0.44 2.05 13.61
N PRO A 70 -1.03 1.64 14.75
CA PRO A 70 -2.25 0.86 14.74
C PRO A 70 -3.21 1.47 13.73
N ALA A 71 -3.67 0.68 12.76
CA ALA A 71 -4.50 1.20 11.69
C ALA A 71 -5.72 1.90 12.30
N THR A 72 -5.90 3.18 12.00
CA THR A 72 -7.03 3.98 12.48
C THR A 72 -8.34 3.33 12.02
N VAL A 73 -9.43 3.60 12.73
CA VAL A 73 -10.75 3.06 12.35
C VAL A 73 -11.14 3.52 10.94
N THR A 74 -10.82 4.76 10.57
CA THR A 74 -10.96 5.32 9.21
C THR A 74 -10.14 4.56 8.17
N ALA A 75 -8.91 4.14 8.49
CA ALA A 75 -8.11 3.28 7.61
C ALA A 75 -8.78 1.92 7.38
N LYS A 76 -9.40 1.33 8.42
CA LYS A 76 -10.17 0.08 8.29
C LYS A 76 -11.42 0.27 7.43
N ILE A 77 -12.16 1.38 7.61
CA ILE A 77 -13.30 1.75 6.76
C ILE A 77 -12.87 1.83 5.30
N ARG A 78 -11.78 2.55 5.00
CA ARG A 78 -11.25 2.68 3.64
C ARG A 78 -10.84 1.33 3.06
N ALA A 79 -10.19 0.48 3.84
CA ALA A 79 -9.77 -0.85 3.41
C ALA A 79 -10.96 -1.74 3.04
N ILE A 80 -12.02 -1.76 3.87
CA ILE A 80 -13.23 -2.54 3.58
C ILE A 80 -13.95 -1.97 2.35
N TRP A 81 -14.03 -0.65 2.18
CA TRP A 81 -14.64 -0.04 0.99
C TRP A 81 -13.95 -0.48 -0.30
N ARG A 82 -12.61 -0.44 -0.33
CA ARG A 82 -11.83 -0.91 -1.49
C ARG A 82 -12.01 -2.40 -1.73
N LEU A 83 -12.07 -3.19 -0.66
CA LEU A 83 -12.32 -4.63 -0.76
C LEU A 83 -13.68 -4.92 -1.38
N MET A 84 -14.74 -4.24 -0.92
CA MET A 84 -16.09 -4.39 -1.48
C MET A 84 -16.13 -4.05 -2.98
N TYR A 85 -15.42 -3.02 -3.42
CA TYR A 85 -15.28 -2.71 -4.86
C TYR A 85 -14.54 -3.82 -5.61
N ALA A 86 -13.42 -4.32 -5.09
CA ALA A 86 -12.67 -5.42 -5.70
C ALA A 86 -13.47 -6.73 -5.77
N GLN A 87 -14.46 -6.91 -4.90
CA GLN A 87 -15.40 -8.02 -4.91
C GLN A 87 -16.63 -7.79 -5.81
N GLY A 88 -16.74 -6.60 -6.41
CA GLY A 88 -17.84 -6.23 -7.32
C GLY A 88 -19.12 -5.75 -6.63
N PHE A 89 -19.11 -5.48 -5.32
CA PHE A 89 -20.28 -5.02 -4.58
C PHE A 89 -20.55 -3.51 -4.72
N LEU A 90 -19.55 -2.75 -5.20
CA LEU A 90 -19.64 -1.31 -5.38
C LEU A 90 -19.34 -0.96 -6.83
N SER A 91 -19.93 0.13 -7.31
CA SER A 91 -19.62 0.71 -8.62
C SER A 91 -18.33 1.55 -8.63
N SER A 92 -17.87 2.03 -7.46
CA SER A 92 -16.65 2.85 -7.35
C SER A 92 -15.96 2.68 -5.99
N ASP A 93 -14.62 2.60 -6.00
CA ASP A 93 -13.80 2.68 -4.79
C ASP A 93 -13.34 4.11 -4.46
N SER A 94 -13.85 5.14 -5.13
CA SER A 94 -13.40 6.52 -4.93
C SER A 94 -13.72 7.06 -3.53
N GLU A 95 -12.91 8.02 -3.05
CA GLU A 95 -13.16 8.68 -1.77
C GLU A 95 -14.44 9.52 -1.79
N ALA A 96 -14.79 10.10 -2.95
CA ALA A 96 -16.05 10.81 -3.11
C ALA A 96 -17.26 9.90 -2.88
N ALA A 97 -17.24 8.67 -3.40
CA ALA A 97 -18.29 7.69 -3.16
C ALA A 97 -18.38 7.27 -1.68
N LEU A 98 -17.22 7.05 -1.04
CA LEU A 98 -17.17 6.76 0.39
C LEU A 98 -17.70 7.92 1.24
N ASN A 99 -17.31 9.16 0.95
CA ASN A 99 -17.80 10.37 1.61
C ASN A 99 -19.32 10.52 1.43
N GLY A 100 -19.82 10.29 0.22
CA GLY A 100 -21.26 10.30 -0.05
C GLY A 100 -22.02 9.27 0.77
N TRP A 101 -21.46 8.06 0.94
CA TRP A 101 -22.05 7.03 1.80
C TRP A 101 -22.02 7.43 3.28
N VAL A 102 -20.87 7.89 3.81
CA VAL A 102 -20.73 8.33 5.20
C VAL A 102 -21.70 9.47 5.52
N ARG A 103 -21.79 10.47 4.63
CA ARG A 103 -22.73 11.59 4.76
C ARG A 103 -24.17 11.10 4.87
N LYS A 104 -24.59 10.16 4.00
CA LYS A 104 -25.94 9.57 4.06
C LYS A 104 -26.19 8.79 5.35
N GLN A 105 -25.20 8.06 5.86
CA GLN A 105 -25.36 7.27 7.09
C GLN A 105 -25.47 8.14 8.36
N THR A 106 -24.83 9.31 8.36
CA THR A 106 -24.72 10.19 9.53
C THR A 106 -25.73 11.34 9.52
N ALA A 107 -26.31 11.71 8.36
CA ALA A 107 -27.31 12.76 8.25
C ALA A 107 -28.49 12.64 9.25
N PRO A 108 -29.06 11.44 9.51
CA PRO A 108 -30.16 11.31 10.48
C PRO A 108 -29.76 11.63 11.92
N GLN A 109 -28.46 11.57 12.27
CA GLN A 109 -27.96 11.76 13.63
C GLN A 109 -27.71 13.24 13.96
N ASN A 110 -27.64 14.10 12.94
CA ASN A 110 -27.26 15.51 13.05
C ASN A 110 -28.30 16.46 12.41
N GLY A 111 -29.60 16.16 12.58
CA GLY A 111 -30.67 17.04 12.07
C GLY A 111 -30.68 17.24 10.55
N GLY A 112 -30.06 16.33 9.79
CA GLY A 112 -29.98 16.38 8.32
C GLY A 112 -28.58 16.62 7.75
N GLU A 113 -27.61 17.07 8.56
CA GLU A 113 -26.25 17.36 8.10
C GLU A 113 -25.27 16.24 8.43
N GLY A 114 -25.04 15.35 7.47
CA GLY A 114 -24.07 14.27 7.60
C GLY A 114 -22.61 14.72 7.47
N VAL A 115 -21.70 13.92 8.02
CA VAL A 115 -20.24 14.13 7.95
C VAL A 115 -19.78 14.10 6.49
N ALA A 116 -19.22 15.22 6.01
CA ALA A 116 -18.82 15.39 4.61
C ALA A 116 -17.55 14.63 4.23
N ASN A 117 -16.63 14.39 5.18
CA ASN A 117 -15.39 13.67 4.95
C ASN A 117 -15.19 12.58 6.01
N TYR A 118 -15.04 11.32 5.56
CA TYR A 118 -14.87 10.16 6.45
C TYR A 118 -13.64 10.27 7.36
N GLN A 119 -12.60 11.01 6.97
CA GLN A 119 -11.41 11.21 7.78
C GLN A 119 -11.69 12.01 9.05
N TRP A 120 -12.75 12.83 9.07
CA TRP A 120 -13.11 13.60 10.26
C TRP A 120 -13.61 12.71 11.41
N LEU A 121 -14.02 11.47 11.11
CA LEU A 121 -14.36 10.46 12.10
C LEU A 121 -13.18 10.10 13.02
N GLU A 122 -11.93 10.38 12.64
CA GLU A 122 -10.78 10.17 13.53
C GLU A 122 -10.86 10.99 14.83
N LYS A 123 -11.57 12.12 14.79
CA LYS A 123 -11.81 12.96 15.97
C LYS A 123 -12.96 12.45 16.85
N GLU A 124 -13.74 11.48 16.35
CA GLU A 124 -14.92 10.94 17.03
C GLU A 124 -14.91 9.39 17.03
N PRO A 125 -14.17 8.75 17.95
CA PRO A 125 -13.94 7.30 17.94
C PRO A 125 -15.22 6.45 18.00
N ALA A 126 -16.24 6.91 18.73
CA ALA A 126 -17.52 6.22 18.84
C ALA A 126 -18.26 6.20 17.49
N LEU A 127 -18.35 7.34 16.82
CA LEU A 127 -18.98 7.47 15.51
C LEU A 127 -18.20 6.68 14.44
N ALA A 128 -16.87 6.73 14.47
CA ALA A 128 -16.02 5.93 13.59
C ALA A 128 -16.30 4.43 13.74
N SER A 129 -16.44 3.96 14.98
CA SER A 129 -16.72 2.54 15.27
C SER A 129 -18.12 2.13 14.82
N ASP A 130 -19.14 2.95 15.05
CA ASP A 130 -20.50 2.71 14.53
C ASP A 130 -20.50 2.63 12.99
N MET A 131 -19.81 3.55 12.31
CA MET A 131 -19.68 3.54 10.85
C MET A 131 -18.97 2.28 10.35
N LEU A 132 -17.90 1.85 11.02
CA LEU A 132 -17.21 0.60 10.68
C LEU A 132 -18.13 -0.61 10.82
N GLU A 133 -18.92 -0.71 11.89
CA GLU A 133 -19.83 -1.84 12.09
C GLU A 133 -21.04 -1.80 11.14
N ARG A 134 -21.52 -0.62 10.73
CA ARG A 134 -22.51 -0.48 9.64
C ARG A 134 -21.95 -1.00 8.31
N LEU A 135 -20.72 -0.62 7.98
CA LEU A 135 -20.05 -1.07 6.76
C LEU A 135 -19.84 -2.58 6.75
N LYS A 136 -19.37 -3.15 7.86
CA LYS A 136 -19.21 -4.61 8.03
C LYS A 136 -20.54 -5.35 7.89
N ARG A 137 -21.62 -4.83 8.48
CA ARG A 137 -22.97 -5.41 8.33
C ARG A 137 -23.44 -5.39 6.87
N TRP A 138 -23.18 -4.30 6.14
CA TRP A 138 -23.51 -4.24 4.72
C TRP A 138 -22.69 -5.22 3.89
N HIS A 139 -21.37 -5.19 4.01
CA HIS A 139 -20.48 -6.13 3.33
C HIS A 139 -20.86 -7.59 3.61
N ARG A 140 -21.21 -7.91 4.86
CA ARG A 140 -21.72 -9.24 5.23
C ARG A 140 -22.95 -9.65 4.43
N ARG A 141 -23.95 -8.75 4.30
CA ARG A 141 -25.17 -9.05 3.54
C ARG A 141 -24.85 -9.33 2.07
N GLU A 142 -24.00 -8.53 1.44
CA GLU A 142 -23.62 -8.75 0.04
C GLU A 142 -22.89 -10.09 -0.17
N MET A 143 -21.98 -10.45 0.74
CA MET A 143 -21.31 -11.76 0.71
C MET A 143 -22.30 -12.91 0.88
N LEU A 144 -23.23 -12.83 1.85
CA LEU A 144 -24.23 -13.88 2.07
C LEU A 144 -25.14 -14.06 0.86
N ARG A 145 -25.63 -12.96 0.26
CA ARG A 145 -26.43 -12.99 -0.97
C ARG A 145 -25.68 -13.69 -2.10
N THR A 146 -24.41 -13.37 -2.28
CA THR A 146 -23.58 -13.98 -3.33
C THR A 146 -23.32 -15.47 -3.08
N LEU A 147 -23.24 -15.88 -1.81
CA LEU A 147 -23.12 -17.28 -1.41
C LEU A 147 -24.46 -18.04 -1.45
N GLY A 148 -25.59 -17.37 -1.74
CA GLY A 148 -26.92 -17.98 -1.68
C GLY A 148 -27.41 -18.31 -0.27
N LEU A 149 -26.83 -17.65 0.75
CA LEU A 149 -27.14 -17.88 2.16
C LEU A 149 -28.15 -16.85 2.70
N SER A 150 -28.93 -17.25 3.71
CA SER A 150 -29.87 -16.35 4.40
C SER A 150 -29.14 -15.26 5.17
N GLU A 151 -29.70 -14.03 5.18
CA GLU A 151 -29.14 -12.94 6.00
C GLU A 151 -29.17 -13.23 7.50
N ARG A 152 -30.08 -14.13 7.94
CA ARG A 152 -30.25 -14.58 9.34
C ARG A 152 -29.26 -15.65 9.78
N GLU A 153 -28.36 -16.07 8.90
CA GLU A 153 -27.34 -17.07 9.21
C GLU A 153 -26.54 -16.67 10.46
N LYS A 154 -26.32 -17.58 11.41
CA LYS A 154 -25.58 -17.30 12.64
C LYS A 154 -24.06 -17.48 12.48
N ILE A 155 -23.49 -16.89 11.43
CA ILE A 155 -22.04 -16.88 11.20
C ILE A 155 -21.45 -15.47 11.40
N SER A 156 -20.25 -15.42 11.98
CA SER A 156 -19.55 -14.16 12.23
C SER A 156 -19.14 -13.46 10.93
N TYR A 157 -18.83 -12.17 11.02
CA TYR A 157 -18.32 -11.42 9.87
C TYR A 157 -17.03 -12.04 9.31
N ASP A 158 -16.11 -12.43 10.19
CA ASP A 158 -14.84 -13.04 9.78
C ASP A 158 -15.04 -14.40 9.11
N GLN A 159 -15.93 -15.23 9.65
CA GLN A 159 -16.31 -16.50 9.02
C GLN A 159 -16.94 -16.28 7.65
N THR A 160 -17.78 -15.26 7.50
CA THR A 160 -18.38 -14.90 6.20
C THR A 160 -17.30 -14.48 5.21
N CYS A 161 -16.35 -13.64 5.61
CA CYS A 161 -15.20 -13.23 4.79
C CYS A 161 -14.37 -14.44 4.33
N GLN A 162 -14.08 -15.39 5.22
CA GLN A 162 -13.29 -16.58 4.85
C GLN A 162 -14.04 -17.48 3.86
N ARG A 163 -15.33 -17.74 4.10
CA ARG A 163 -16.17 -18.52 3.17
C ARG A 163 -16.23 -17.87 1.79
N PHE A 164 -16.44 -16.55 1.76
CA PHE A 164 -16.50 -15.78 0.52
C PHE A 164 -15.17 -15.79 -0.23
N LYS A 165 -14.05 -15.67 0.48
CA LYS A 165 -12.70 -15.77 -0.11
C LYS A 165 -12.49 -17.15 -0.76
N SER A 166 -12.86 -18.23 -0.08
CA SER A 166 -12.77 -19.59 -0.64
C SER A 166 -13.69 -19.76 -1.86
N HIS A 167 -14.89 -19.17 -1.83
CA HIS A 167 -15.82 -19.21 -2.96
C HIS A 167 -15.27 -18.49 -4.21
N ILE A 168 -14.65 -17.32 -4.06
CA ILE A 168 -14.00 -16.63 -5.17
C ILE A 168 -12.79 -17.43 -5.69
N ALA A 169 -11.99 -18.00 -4.80
CA ALA A 169 -10.80 -18.77 -5.18
C ALA A 169 -11.16 -20.03 -6.00
N ALA A 170 -12.27 -20.69 -5.69
CA ALA A 170 -12.75 -21.87 -6.41
C ALA A 170 -13.33 -21.56 -7.80
N ARG A 171 -13.59 -20.28 -8.12
CA ARG A 171 -14.16 -19.83 -9.41
C ARG A 171 -13.11 -19.28 -10.39
N ARG A 172 -11.84 -19.26 -10.00
CA ARG A 172 -10.70 -18.84 -10.83
C ARG A 172 -9.96 -20.06 -11.35
#